data_AF-A0A536T6A9-F1
#
_entry.id   AF-A0A536T6A9-F1
#
_cell.length_a   1.000
_cell.length_b   1.000
_cell.length_c   1.000
_cell.angle_alpha   90.00
_cell.angle_beta   90.00
_cell.angle_gamma   90.00
#
_symmetry.space_group_name_H-M   'P 1'
#
loop_
_entity.id
_entity.type
_entity.pdbx_description
1 polymer ?
#
loop_
_entity_poly.entity_id
_entity_poly.type
_entity_poly.pdbx_seq_one_letter_code
_entity_poly.pdbx_strand_id
1 'polypeptide(L)'
;KWVLNDTYPDGYDMRTLMLFRWADGERIDLARLHSPKSRWWGEIRCDLHPRWSRDGTKVCIDSVHTGERQMHVVELGECVA
;
A
#
# COMPACT_ATOMS: atom_id res chain seq x y z
N LYS A 1 3.75 -4.48 17.68
CA LYS A 1 3.60 -3.17 16.99
C LYS A 1 3.87 -3.37 15.51
N TRP A 2 2.96 -2.90 14.66
CA TRP A 2 3.06 -3.01 13.21
C TRP A 2 3.69 -1.75 12.60
N VAL A 3 4.48 -1.94 11.55
CA VAL A 3 5.00 -0.92 10.65
C VAL A 3 4.21 -1.04 9.35
N LEU A 4 3.65 0.07 8.89
CA LEU A 4 2.97 0.16 7.60
C LEU A 4 3.97 0.58 6.54
N ASN A 5 4.05 -0.16 5.44
CA ASN A 5 5.04 0.07 4.40
C ASN A 5 4.50 -0.36 3.02
N ASP A 6 5.20 0.03 1.96
CA ASP A 6 4.89 -0.34 0.58
C ASP A 6 6.16 -0.60 -0.25
N THR A 7 5.96 -0.86 -1.54
CA THR A 7 7.04 -1.12 -2.51
C THR A 7 6.88 -0.22 -3.74
N TYR A 8 7.99 -0.06 -4.47
CA TYR A 8 7.92 0.37 -5.87
C TYR A 8 7.35 -0.75 -6.75
N PRO A 9 6.86 -0.46 -7.97
CA PRO A 9 6.30 -1.49 -8.81
C PRO A 9 7.39 -2.51 -9.17
N ASP A 10 7.07 -3.79 -9.01
CA ASP A 10 7.92 -4.92 -9.34
C ASP A 10 8.05 -5.13 -10.86
N GLY A 11 8.60 -6.26 -11.29
CA GLY A 11 8.71 -6.62 -12.72
C GLY A 11 7.37 -6.88 -13.42
N TYR A 12 6.27 -6.92 -12.67
CA TYR A 12 4.90 -7.08 -13.17
C TYR A 12 4.09 -5.79 -13.04
N ASP A 13 4.75 -4.66 -12.80
CA ASP A 13 4.10 -3.37 -12.57
C ASP A 13 3.17 -3.37 -11.35
N MET A 14 3.48 -4.16 -10.32
CA MET A 14 2.64 -4.25 -9.11
C MET A 14 3.35 -3.68 -7.89
N ARG A 15 2.64 -2.84 -7.15
CA ARG A 15 3.05 -2.36 -5.82
C ARG A 15 2.33 -3.16 -4.75
N THR A 16 3.08 -3.62 -3.76
CA THR A 16 2.54 -4.28 -2.58
C THR A 16 2.43 -3.29 -1.42
N LEU A 17 1.24 -3.18 -0.82
CA LEU A 17 0.98 -2.58 0.48
C LEU A 17 1.11 -3.66 1.56
N MET A 18 1.87 -3.42 2.62
CA MET A 18 2.15 -4.44 3.63
C MET A 18 2.21 -3.89 5.05
N LEU A 19 1.99 -4.80 5.99
CA LEU A 19 2.33 -4.62 7.40
C LEU A 19 3.53 -5.48 7.75
N PHE A 20 4.40 -4.94 8.57
CA PHE A 20 5.57 -5.65 9.09
C PHE A 20 5.65 -5.52 10.61
N ARG A 21 5.74 -6.63 11.33
CA ARG A 21 5.91 -6.65 12.78
C ARG A 21 7.38 -6.90 13.10
N TRP A 22 8.03 -5.88 13.65
CA TRP A 22 9.46 -5.93 13.94
C TRP A 22 9.84 -6.99 14.98
N ALA A 23 8.91 -7.37 15.87
CA ALA A 23 9.19 -8.24 17.02
C ALA A 23 9.63 -9.66 16.60
N ASP A 24 9.08 -10.16 15.50
CA ASP A 24 9.29 -11.52 14.98
C ASP A 24 9.49 -11.57 13.46
N GLY A 25 9.46 -10.42 12.80
CA GLY A 25 9.61 -10.31 11.35
C GLY A 25 8.37 -10.72 10.58
N GLU A 26 7.20 -10.86 11.23
CA GLU A 26 5.97 -11.21 10.52
C GLU A 26 5.61 -10.13 9.49
N ARG A 27 5.28 -10.56 8.27
CA ARG A 27 4.83 -9.70 7.19
C ARG A 27 3.46 -10.15 6.71
N ILE A 28 2.54 -9.20 6.58
CA ILE A 28 1.21 -9.38 5.99
C ILE A 28 1.08 -8.47 4.78
N ASP A 29 0.88 -9.04 3.59
CA ASP A 29 0.58 -8.27 2.39
C ASP A 29 -0.92 -7.93 2.36
N LEU A 30 -1.24 -6.64 2.50
CA LEU A 30 -2.61 -6.14 2.55
C LEU A 30 -3.24 -6.02 1.17
N ALA A 31 -2.44 -5.62 0.17
CA ALA A 31 -2.90 -5.45 -1.20
C ALA A 31 -1.74 -5.55 -2.19
N ARG A 32 -2.02 -6.03 -3.39
CA ARG A 32 -1.12 -5.99 -4.54
C ARG A 32 -1.80 -5.24 -5.67
N LEU A 33 -1.32 -4.03 -5.95
CA LEU A 33 -2.00 -3.00 -6.74
C LEU A 33 -1.24 -2.71 -8.03
N HIS A 34 -1.94 -2.75 -9.16
CA HIS A 34 -1.36 -2.45 -10.47
C HIS A 34 -0.96 -0.98 -10.58
N SER A 35 0.26 -0.72 -11.02
CA SER A 35 0.89 0.60 -11.13
C SER A 35 1.87 0.62 -12.31
N PRO A 36 1.37 0.61 -13.56
CA PRO A 36 2.19 0.45 -14.75
C PRO A 36 3.18 1.58 -14.96
N LYS A 37 4.48 1.24 -14.96
CA LYS A 37 5.57 2.20 -15.18
C LYS A 37 5.53 2.84 -16.56
N SER A 38 4.87 2.20 -17.54
CA SER A 38 4.67 2.76 -18.89
C SER A 38 3.92 4.10 -18.88
N ARG A 39 3.06 4.34 -17.87
CA ARG A 39 2.31 5.58 -17.71
C ARG A 39 2.65 6.33 -16.42
N TRP A 40 2.82 5.63 -15.31
CA TRP A 40 2.92 6.22 -13.96
C TRP A 40 4.35 6.11 -13.42
N TRP A 41 5.28 6.82 -14.04
CA TRP A 41 6.71 6.78 -13.69
C TRP A 41 7.39 8.16 -13.67
N GLY A 42 8.61 8.21 -13.15
CA GLY A 42 9.40 9.44 -13.04
C GLY A 42 8.73 10.45 -12.11
N GLU A 43 8.53 11.66 -12.63
CA GLU A 43 7.94 12.78 -11.90
C GLU A 43 6.44 12.59 -11.63
N ILE A 44 5.74 11.83 -12.48
CA ILE A 44 4.29 11.59 -12.37
C ILE A 44 3.96 10.26 -11.70
N ARG A 45 4.94 9.60 -11.07
CA ARG A 45 4.70 8.34 -10.38
C ARG A 45 3.68 8.51 -9.23
N CYS A 46 2.96 7.43 -8.96
CA CYS A 46 2.06 7.34 -7.81
C CYS A 46 2.66 6.36 -6.80
N ASP A 47 3.27 6.89 -5.74
CA ASP A 47 3.69 6.10 -4.57
C ASP A 47 2.49 5.95 -3.62
N LEU A 48 2.38 4.86 -2.86
CA LEU A 48 1.12 4.59 -2.13
C LEU A 48 0.90 5.53 -0.94
N HIS A 49 1.95 6.15 -0.42
CA HIS A 49 1.91 7.06 0.74
C HIS A 49 1.02 6.56 1.90
N PRO A 50 1.18 5.29 2.34
CA PRO A 50 0.18 4.66 3.18
C PRO A 50 0.13 5.30 4.57
N ARG A 51 -1.08 5.62 5.05
CA ARG A 51 -1.30 6.29 6.34
C ARG A 51 -2.42 5.63 7.15
N TRP A 52 -2.16 5.43 8.43
CA TRP A 52 -3.14 4.90 9.37
C TRP A 52 -4.28 5.90 9.66
N SER A 53 -5.48 5.37 9.84
CA SER A 53 -6.52 6.06 10.59
C SER A 53 -6.14 6.18 12.07
N ARG A 54 -6.75 7.13 12.78
CA ARG A 54 -6.40 7.43 14.18
C ARG A 54 -6.75 6.28 15.15
N ASP A 55 -7.76 5.50 14.82
CA ASP A 55 -8.22 4.32 15.55
C ASP A 55 -7.50 3.02 15.12
N GLY A 56 -6.61 3.09 14.11
CA GLY A 56 -5.82 1.95 13.65
C GLY A 56 -6.60 0.90 12.84
N THR A 57 -7.86 1.15 12.50
CA THR A 57 -8.71 0.18 11.77
C THR A 57 -8.60 0.29 10.26
N LYS A 58 -7.97 1.36 9.73
CA LYS A 58 -7.91 1.64 8.29
C LYS A 58 -6.57 2.18 7.84
N VAL A 59 -6.30 2.03 6.55
CA VAL A 59 -5.17 2.64 5.86
C VAL A 59 -5.67 3.42 4.64
N CYS A 60 -5.28 4.68 4.52
CA CYS A 60 -5.47 5.48 3.32
C CYS A 60 -4.23 5.38 2.42
N ILE A 61 -4.43 5.24 1.11
CA ILE A 61 -3.36 5.18 0.10
C ILE A 61 -3.70 6.05 -1.13
N ASP A 62 -2.66 6.54 -1.81
CA ASP A 62 -2.75 7.01 -3.19
C ASP A 62 -2.58 5.82 -4.14
N SER A 63 -3.43 5.64 -5.15
CA SER A 63 -3.27 4.54 -6.10
C SER A 63 -3.76 4.89 -7.50
N VAL A 64 -3.21 4.16 -8.49
CA VAL A 64 -3.57 4.23 -9.91
C VAL A 64 -4.15 2.91 -10.43
N HIS A 65 -4.42 1.96 -9.53
CA HIS A 65 -4.79 0.58 -9.91
C HIS A 65 -6.10 0.47 -10.68
N THR A 66 -6.97 1.48 -10.61
CA THR A 66 -8.21 1.59 -11.37
C THR A 66 -8.04 2.29 -12.73
N GLY A 67 -6.81 2.71 -13.09
CA GLY A 67 -6.49 3.41 -14.34
C GLY A 67 -6.37 4.93 -14.20
N GLU A 68 -6.78 5.49 -13.06
CA GLU A 68 -6.69 6.91 -12.71
C GLU A 68 -6.09 7.06 -11.31
N ARG A 69 -5.43 8.20 -11.04
CA ARG A 69 -4.87 8.48 -9.71
C ARG A 69 -5.99 8.90 -8.76
N GLN A 70 -6.25 8.10 -7.73
CA GLN A 70 -7.28 8.34 -6.72
C GLN A 70 -6.77 7.97 -5.32
N MET A 71 -7.45 8.47 -4.28
CA MET A 71 -7.24 8.00 -2.91
C MET A 71 -8.19 6.85 -2.60
N HIS A 72 -7.68 5.84 -1.89
CA HIS A 72 -8.45 4.66 -1.50
C HIS A 72 -8.26 4.38 0.00
N VAL A 73 -9.25 3.72 0.60
CA VAL A 73 -9.19 3.26 1.98
C VAL A 73 -9.24 1.74 1.99
N VAL A 74 -8.28 1.14 2.69
CA VAL A 74 -8.22 -0.29 2.99
C VAL A 74 -8.67 -0.47 4.44
N GLU A 75 -9.73 -1.26 4.64
CA GLU A 75 -10.18 -1.67 5.96
C GLU A 75 -9.28 -2.80 6.48
N LEU A 76 -8.76 -2.65 7.69
CA LEU A 76 -8.02 -3.67 8.40
C LEU A 76 -8.99 -4.38 9.32
N GLY A 77 -9.29 -5.65 9.03
CA GLY A 77 -10.11 -6.47 9.92
C GLY A 77 -9.49 -6.61 11.31
N GLU A 78 -10.23 -7.22 12.25
CA GLU A 78 -9.85 -7.35 13.67
C GLU A 78 -8.46 -7.99 13.91
N CYS A 79 -7.87 -8.66 12.91
CA CYS A 79 -6.58 -9.36 13.00
C CYS A 79 -5.34 -8.48 13.20
N VAL A 80 -5.44 -7.15 13.13
CA VAL A 80 -4.26 -6.26 13.16
C VAL A 80 -4.16 -5.43 14.46
N ALA A 81 -5.22 -5.40 15.28
CA ALA A 81 -5.28 -4.64 16.53
C ALA A 81 -4.40 -5.23 17.65
#